data_AF-A0A9W9I6C8-F1
#
_entry.id   AF-A0A9W9I6C8-F1
#
_cell.length_a   1.000
_cell.length_b   1.000
_cell.length_c   1.000
_cell.angle_alpha   90.00
_cell.angle_beta   90.00
_cell.angle_gamma   90.00
#
_symmetry.space_group_name_H-M   'P 1'
#
loop_
_entity.id
_entity.type
_entity.pdbx_description
1 polymer ?
#
loop_
_entity_poly.entity_id
_entity_poly.type
_entity_poly.pdbx_seq_one_letter_code
_entity_poly.pdbx_strand_id
1 'polypeptide(L)'
;MAQCRGSSFFWWALSWATYFTSRRAVATGITASGGSIGAVIYPIMFHKLINRVGFGWTMHIIAFVALAGLIVSLLVLRRRLPPPKQSRSILDLSALKEPPLVSYFTYYLHNDSSLAFYTFSGLNAASVLGRITPGLLADRLGGLNTLVPISLLASILEFV
;
A
#
# COMPACT_ATOMS: atom_id res chain seq x y z
N MET A 1 -16.83 -16.38 16.80
CA MET A 1 -16.60 -15.24 15.89
C MET A 1 -15.75 -15.74 14.75
N ALA A 2 -16.34 -15.84 13.56
CA ALA A 2 -15.90 -16.72 12.48
C ALA A 2 -14.58 -16.28 11.85
N GLN A 3 -13.64 -17.24 11.80
CA GLN A 3 -12.41 -17.20 11.03
C GLN A 3 -12.77 -17.28 9.54
N CYS A 4 -12.82 -16.15 8.83
CA CYS A 4 -12.89 -16.17 7.37
C CYS A 4 -11.58 -16.76 6.80
N ARG A 5 -11.63 -18.06 6.50
CA ARG A 5 -10.68 -18.79 5.65
C ARG A 5 -10.83 -18.29 4.21
N GLY A 6 -9.99 -17.36 3.77
CA GLY A 6 -9.96 -17.00 2.36
C GLY A 6 -9.47 -15.59 2.09
N SER A 7 -8.17 -15.36 2.26
CA SER A 7 -7.36 -14.37 1.51
C SER A 7 -6.02 -14.21 2.23
N SER A 8 -4.98 -14.82 1.67
CA SER A 8 -3.60 -14.76 2.13
C SER A 8 -3.06 -13.32 2.24
N PHE A 9 -3.72 -12.37 1.55
CA PHE A 9 -3.38 -10.95 1.51
C PHE A 9 -3.75 -10.20 2.80
N PHE A 10 -4.66 -10.74 3.62
CA PHE A 10 -5.23 -10.00 4.76
C PHE A 10 -4.45 -10.16 6.07
N TRP A 11 -3.44 -11.04 6.13
CA TRP A 11 -2.75 -11.37 7.39
C TRP A 11 -1.90 -10.23 7.97
N TRP A 12 -1.30 -9.39 7.12
CA TRP A 12 -0.59 -8.19 7.58
C TRP A 12 -1.57 -7.16 8.18
N ALA A 13 -2.75 -6.97 7.56
CA ALA A 13 -3.79 -6.08 8.06
C ALA A 13 -4.40 -6.58 9.39
N LEU A 14 -4.58 -7.90 9.54
CA LEU A 14 -5.13 -8.51 10.75
C LEU A 14 -4.20 -8.34 11.97
N SER A 15 -2.89 -8.29 11.76
CA SER A 15 -1.94 -8.06 12.86
C SER A 15 -2.22 -6.73 13.57
N TRP A 16 -2.49 -5.66 12.82
CA TRP A 16 -2.83 -4.34 13.37
C TRP A 16 -4.26 -4.29 13.92
N ALA A 17 -5.20 -4.97 13.27
CA ALA A 17 -6.59 -5.04 13.74
C ALA A 17 -6.73 -5.78 15.10
N THR A 18 -5.75 -6.61 15.48
CA THR A 18 -5.73 -7.24 16.82
C THR A 18 -5.28 -6.31 17.94
N TYR A 19 -4.62 -5.19 17.64
CA TYR A 19 -4.16 -4.21 18.62
C TYR A 19 -5.27 -3.27 19.11
N PHE A 20 -6.25 -2.95 18.24
CA PHE A 20 -7.34 -2.03 18.56
C PHE A 20 -8.67 -2.78 18.67
N THR A 21 -9.42 -2.55 19.76
CA THR A 21 -10.78 -3.11 19.95
C THR A 21 -11.87 -2.26 19.31
N SER A 22 -11.63 -0.96 19.10
CA SER A 22 -12.54 0.01 18.47
C SER A 22 -11.86 0.67 17.27
N ARG A 23 -12.61 1.02 16.22
CA ARG A 23 -12.15 1.66 14.98
C ARG A 23 -11.02 0.93 14.22
N ARG A 24 -11.15 -0.39 14.12
CA ARG A 24 -10.16 -1.27 13.48
C ARG A 24 -9.93 -0.89 12.02
N ALA A 25 -10.98 -0.52 11.29
CA ALA A 25 -10.89 -0.24 9.87
C ALA A 25 -10.09 1.05 9.60
N VAL A 26 -10.28 2.09 10.42
CA VAL A 26 -9.47 3.33 10.35
C VAL A 26 -8.01 3.06 10.71
N ALA A 27 -7.74 2.31 11.78
CA ALA A 27 -6.37 1.98 12.18
C ALA A 27 -5.61 1.21 11.08
N THR A 28 -6.28 0.24 10.44
CA THR A 28 -5.71 -0.47 9.29
C THR A 28 -5.54 0.43 8.07
N GLY A 29 -6.49 1.35 7.81
CA GLY A 29 -6.42 2.30 6.70
C GLY A 29 -5.25 3.26 6.83
N ILE A 30 -5.04 3.85 8.02
CA ILE A 30 -3.90 4.74 8.29
C ILE A 30 -2.57 3.99 8.13
N THR A 31 -2.48 2.77 8.66
CA THR A 31 -1.26 1.96 8.55
C THR A 31 -0.98 1.59 7.09
N ALA A 32 -2.01 1.21 6.32
CA ALA A 32 -1.88 0.90 4.89
C ALA A 32 -1.51 2.13 4.05
N SER A 33 -1.93 3.35 4.45
CA SER A 33 -1.58 4.59 3.77
C SER A 33 -0.09 4.92 3.85
N GLY A 34 0.63 4.48 4.89
CA GLY A 34 2.08 4.67 5.00
C GLY A 34 2.86 4.07 3.82
N GLY A 35 2.41 2.92 3.30
CA GLY A 35 3.02 2.30 2.11
C GLY A 35 2.85 3.15 0.84
N SER A 36 1.66 3.74 0.64
CA SER A 36 1.41 4.64 -0.50
C SER A 36 2.20 5.94 -0.39
N ILE A 37 2.29 6.52 0.80
CA ILE A 37 3.09 7.73 1.03
C ILE A 37 4.56 7.47 0.71
N GLY A 38 5.11 6.33 1.16
CA GLY A 38 6.47 5.91 0.79
C GLY A 38 6.67 5.76 -0.72
N ALA A 39 5.71 5.13 -1.40
CA ALA A 39 5.75 4.92 -2.86
C ALA A 39 5.72 6.23 -3.66
N VAL A 40 5.23 7.34 -3.09
CA VAL A 40 5.29 8.67 -3.72
C VAL A 40 6.59 9.39 -3.36
N ILE A 41 6.98 9.36 -2.09
CA ILE A 41 8.14 10.12 -1.60
C ILE A 41 9.46 9.57 -2.16
N TYR A 42 9.68 8.25 -2.15
CA TYR A 42 10.97 7.67 -2.53
C TYR A 42 11.33 7.88 -4.01
N PRO A 43 10.43 7.66 -4.98
CA PRO A 43 10.76 7.92 -6.37
C PRO A 43 11.04 9.40 -6.60
N ILE A 44 10.26 10.32 -6.01
CA ILE A 44 10.44 11.78 -6.19
C ILE A 44 11.79 12.22 -5.59
N MET A 45 12.11 11.70 -4.41
CA MET A 45 13.39 11.94 -3.76
C MET A 45 14.53 11.46 -4.66
N PHE A 46 14.43 10.25 -5.21
CA PHE A 46 15.43 9.72 -6.14
C PHE A 46 15.60 10.63 -7.37
N HIS A 47 14.50 11.01 -8.04
CA HIS A 47 14.53 11.84 -9.25
C HIS A 47 15.10 13.24 -9.02
N LYS A 48 14.89 13.82 -7.83
CA LYS A 48 15.46 15.14 -7.50
C LYS A 48 16.91 15.07 -7.03
N LEU A 49 17.27 14.05 -6.25
CA LEU A 49 18.61 13.94 -5.67
C LEU A 49 19.63 13.41 -6.67
N ILE A 50 19.22 12.54 -7.61
CA ILE A 50 20.11 11.96 -8.62
C ILE A 50 20.84 13.04 -9.43
N ASN A 51 20.11 14.11 -9.80
CA ASN A 51 20.62 15.23 -10.59
C ASN A 51 21.50 16.20 -9.77
N ARG A 52 21.54 16.07 -8.44
CA ARG A 52 22.28 16.98 -7.54
C ARG A 52 23.52 16.35 -6.94
N VAL A 53 23.40 15.10 -6.46
CA VAL A 53 24.46 14.43 -5.67
C VAL A 53 24.94 13.13 -6.32
N GLY A 54 24.38 12.76 -7.47
CA GLY A 54 24.71 11.51 -8.16
C GLY A 54 24.08 10.27 -7.52
N PHE A 55 24.24 9.13 -8.19
CA PHE A 55 23.54 7.90 -7.86
C PHE A 55 23.91 7.33 -6.48
N GLY A 56 25.21 7.28 -6.19
CA GLY A 56 25.73 6.71 -4.94
C GLY A 56 25.16 7.42 -3.71
N TRP A 57 25.34 8.73 -3.61
CA TRP A 57 24.85 9.51 -2.46
C TRP A 57 23.32 9.51 -2.34
N THR A 58 22.59 9.48 -3.47
CA THR A 58 21.13 9.40 -3.46
C THR A 58 20.64 8.12 -2.78
N MET A 59 21.25 6.97 -3.07
CA MET A 59 20.88 5.69 -2.44
C MET A 59 21.17 5.68 -0.94
N HIS A 60 22.27 6.30 -0.49
CA HIS A 60 22.57 6.41 0.95
C HIS A 60 21.53 7.28 1.68
N ILE A 61 21.15 8.42 1.11
CA ILE A 61 20.14 9.31 1.71
C ILE A 61 18.80 8.58 1.86
N ILE A 62 18.36 7.87 0.81
CA ILE A 62 17.14 7.06 0.86
C ILE A 62 17.25 5.96 1.93
N ALA A 63 18.41 5.30 2.03
CA ALA A 63 18.65 4.27 3.04
C ALA A 63 18.59 4.84 4.47
N PHE A 64 19.14 6.04 4.72
CA PHE A 64 19.06 6.69 6.03
C PHE A 64 17.62 7.06 6.42
N VAL A 65 16.82 7.56 5.47
CA VAL A 65 15.40 7.86 5.69
C VAL A 65 14.62 6.58 6.02
N ALA A 66 14.85 5.50 5.27
CA ALA A 66 14.23 4.21 5.53
C ALA A 66 14.65 3.62 6.88
N LEU A 67 15.94 3.74 7.24
CA LEU A 67 16.49 3.29 8.51
C LEU A 67 15.85 4.04 9.70
N ALA A 68 15.69 5.36 9.59
CA ALA A 68 15.03 6.16 10.63
C ALA A 68 13.58 5.69 10.85
N GLY A 69 12.83 5.45 9.77
CA GLY A 69 11.47 4.90 9.84
C GLY A 69 11.41 3.51 10.47
N LEU A 70 12.38 2.65 10.16
CA LEU A 70 12.51 1.33 10.76
C LEU A 70 12.86 1.40 12.25
N ILE A 71 13.77 2.28 12.66
CA ILE A 71 14.12 2.47 14.08
C ILE A 71 12.90 2.90 14.88
N VAL A 72 12.16 3.90 14.40
CA VAL A 72 10.90 4.33 15.05
C VAL A 72 9.90 3.17 15.12
N SER A 73 9.76 2.40 14.05
CA SER A 73 8.88 1.22 14.03
C SER A 73 9.32 0.16 15.04
N LEU A 74 10.62 -0.11 15.18
CA LEU A 74 11.16 -1.09 16.12
C LEU A 74 11.01 -0.65 17.58
N LEU A 75 11.10 0.65 17.86
CA LEU A 75 10.89 1.19 19.21
C LEU A 75 9.41 1.15 19.64
N VAL A 76 8.50 1.40 18.70
CA VAL A 76 7.05 1.48 18.98
C VAL A 76 6.38 0.10 18.92
N LEU A 77 6.86 -0.82 18.08
CA LEU A 77 6.21 -2.11 17.85
C LEU A 77 6.58 -3.14 18.93
N ARG A 78 5.63 -3.46 19.82
CA ARG A 78 5.72 -4.70 20.63
C ARG A 78 5.32 -5.91 19.80
N ARG A 79 6.14 -6.96 19.79
CA ARG A 79 5.80 -8.26 19.15
C ARG A 79 4.72 -8.97 19.99
N ARG A 80 3.53 -9.20 19.44
CA ARG A 80 2.41 -9.80 20.18
C ARG A 80 1.77 -11.03 19.50
N LEU A 81 2.29 -11.49 18.36
CA LEU A 81 1.67 -12.58 17.59
C LEU A 81 2.53 -13.85 17.60
N PRO A 82 1.96 -15.03 17.88
CA PRO A 82 2.63 -16.31 17.65
C PRO A 82 2.83 -16.54 16.15
N PRO A 83 3.93 -17.20 15.73
CA PRO A 83 4.28 -17.35 14.34
C PRO A 83 3.22 -18.16 13.57
N PRO A 84 2.79 -17.72 12.37
CA PRO A 84 1.89 -18.48 11.53
C PRO A 84 2.55 -19.80 11.09
N LYS A 85 1.80 -20.89 11.20
CA LYS A 85 2.30 -22.28 11.06
C LYS A 85 2.56 -22.74 9.62
N GLN A 86 2.42 -21.87 8.62
CA GLN A 86 2.53 -22.24 7.20
C GLN A 86 3.34 -21.20 6.42
N SER A 87 4.50 -21.65 5.93
CA SER A 87 5.28 -20.97 4.89
C SER A 87 4.58 -21.21 3.56
N ARG A 88 4.13 -20.15 2.88
CA ARG A 88 3.69 -20.22 1.49
C ARG A 88 4.68 -19.46 0.62
N SER A 89 4.75 -19.88 -0.65
CA SER A 89 5.63 -19.32 -1.66
C SER A 89 5.61 -17.81 -1.62
N ILE A 90 6.78 -17.23 -1.36
CA ILE A 90 7.04 -15.79 -1.31
C ILE A 90 6.94 -15.15 -2.70
N LEU A 91 6.96 -15.99 -3.74
CA LEU A 91 6.94 -15.58 -5.14
C LEU A 91 5.73 -16.23 -5.82
N ASP A 92 4.71 -15.42 -6.09
CA ASP A 92 3.62 -15.75 -6.98
C ASP A 92 3.78 -14.92 -8.25
N LEU A 93 4.42 -15.49 -9.27
CA LEU A 93 4.63 -14.82 -10.56
C LEU A 93 3.33 -14.62 -11.34
N SER A 94 2.22 -15.24 -10.90
CA SER A 94 0.90 -15.03 -11.48
C SER A 94 0.45 -13.56 -11.37
N ALA A 95 0.90 -12.86 -10.33
CA ALA A 95 0.60 -11.45 -10.10
C ALA A 95 1.24 -10.51 -11.13
N LEU A 96 2.32 -10.93 -11.81
CA LEU A 96 2.95 -10.13 -12.87
C LEU A 96 2.15 -10.15 -14.17
N LYS A 97 1.21 -11.08 -14.30
CA LYS A 97 0.38 -11.24 -15.50
C LYS A 97 -0.95 -10.49 -15.41
N GLU A 98 -1.20 -9.78 -14.31
CA GLU A 98 -2.43 -9.04 -14.15
C GLU A 98 -2.50 -7.83 -15.12
N PRO A 99 -3.66 -7.62 -15.77
CA PRO A 99 -3.83 -6.57 -16.78
C PRO A 99 -3.44 -5.14 -16.35
N PRO A 100 -3.59 -4.71 -15.07
CA PRO A 100 -3.17 -3.38 -14.65
C PRO A 100 -1.65 -3.18 -14.66
N LEU A 101 -0.89 -4.24 -14.39
CA LEU A 101 0.57 -4.18 -14.35
C LEU A 101 1.13 -4.14 -15.78
N VAL A 102 0.54 -4.91 -16.68
CA VAL A 102 0.91 -4.94 -18.11
C VAL A 102 0.58 -3.61 -18.78
N SER A 103 -0.58 -3.01 -18.50
CA SER A 103 -0.97 -1.72 -19.10
C SER A 103 -0.07 -0.55 -18.64
N TYR A 104 0.37 -0.56 -17.38
CA TYR A 104 1.32 0.42 -16.89
C TYR A 104 2.70 0.25 -17.55
N PHE A 105 3.16 -0.99 -17.70
CA PHE A 105 4.43 -1.29 -18.36
C PHE A 105 4.44 -0.87 -19.83
N THR A 106 3.34 -1.10 -20.55
CA THR A 106 3.20 -0.64 -21.94
C THR A 106 3.10 0.89 -22.05
N TYR A 107 2.43 1.58 -21.12
CA TYR A 107 2.41 3.04 -21.07
C TYR A 107 3.82 3.63 -20.89
N TYR A 108 4.64 3.01 -20.03
CA TYR A 108 6.03 3.41 -19.79
C TYR A 108 6.93 3.23 -21.02
N LEU A 109 6.67 2.21 -21.85
CA LEU A 109 7.42 1.98 -23.08
C LEU A 109 7.04 2.93 -24.22
N HIS A 110 5.83 3.51 -24.19
CA HIS A 110 5.29 4.33 -25.28
C HIS A 110 5.34 5.84 -25.03
N ASN A 111 5.45 6.29 -23.76
CA ASN A 111 5.41 7.70 -23.38
C ASN A 111 6.72 8.18 -22.75
N ASP A 112 6.92 9.50 -22.76
CA ASP A 112 8.06 10.13 -22.10
C ASP A 112 8.14 9.74 -20.61
N SER A 113 9.35 9.32 -20.20
CA SER A 113 9.63 8.76 -18.87
C SER A 113 9.22 9.65 -17.68
N SER A 114 9.14 10.97 -17.90
CA SER A 114 8.69 11.94 -16.89
C SER A 114 7.19 11.85 -16.61
N LEU A 115 6.35 11.69 -17.64
CA LEU A 115 4.89 11.65 -17.49
C LEU A 115 4.44 10.37 -16.78
N ALA A 116 5.01 9.21 -17.14
CA ALA A 116 4.69 7.93 -16.49
C ALA A 116 5.00 7.94 -15.00
N PHE A 117 6.11 8.57 -14.62
CA PHE A 117 6.51 8.71 -13.23
C PHE A 117 5.54 9.58 -12.41
N TYR A 118 5.09 10.72 -12.97
CA TYR A 118 4.12 11.59 -12.31
C TYR A 118 2.75 10.92 -12.19
N THR A 119 2.32 10.17 -13.21
CA THR A 119 1.07 9.39 -13.16
C THR A 119 1.12 8.29 -12.11
N PHE A 120 2.23 7.54 -12.01
CA PHE A 120 2.39 6.51 -10.97
C PHE A 120 2.39 7.10 -9.56
N SER A 121 3.09 8.22 -9.37
CA SER A 121 3.11 8.94 -8.10
C SER A 121 1.71 9.52 -7.76
N GLY A 122 1.02 10.08 -8.75
CA GLY A 122 -0.34 10.60 -8.59
C GLY A 122 -1.36 9.51 -8.23
N LEU A 123 -1.30 8.34 -8.87
CA LEU A 123 -2.15 7.19 -8.56
C LEU A 123 -1.92 6.68 -7.13
N ASN A 124 -0.66 6.59 -6.69
CA ASN A 124 -0.35 6.20 -5.31
C ASN A 124 -0.82 7.26 -4.29
N ALA A 125 -0.72 8.55 -4.63
CA ALA A 125 -1.24 9.64 -3.79
C ALA A 125 -2.77 9.58 -3.66
N ALA A 126 -3.49 9.33 -4.76
CA ALA A 126 -4.95 9.13 -4.73
C ALA A 126 -5.35 7.91 -3.88
N SER A 127 -4.55 6.84 -3.89
CA SER A 127 -4.78 5.64 -3.07
C SER A 127 -4.75 5.93 -1.56
N VAL A 128 -4.00 6.94 -1.11
CA VAL A 128 -3.97 7.34 0.31
C VAL A 128 -5.37 7.75 0.79
N LEU A 129 -6.09 8.56 0.00
CA LEU A 129 -7.46 8.97 0.30
C LEU A 129 -8.42 7.78 0.22
N GLY A 130 -8.26 6.95 -0.82
CA GLY A 130 -9.04 5.72 -1.01
C GLY A 130 -8.85 4.67 0.08
N ARG A 131 -7.77 4.72 0.89
CA ARG A 131 -7.52 3.79 2.01
C ARG A 131 -8.08 4.27 3.34
N ILE A 132 -8.24 5.59 3.51
CA ILE A 132 -8.72 6.20 4.76
C ILE A 132 -10.25 6.34 4.73
N THR A 133 -10.82 6.78 3.60
CA THR A 133 -12.26 7.07 3.47
C THR A 133 -13.15 5.85 3.69
N PRO A 134 -12.87 4.66 3.11
CA PRO A 134 -13.66 3.46 3.36
C PRO A 134 -13.48 2.95 4.80
N GLY A 135 -12.33 3.17 5.42
CA GLY A 135 -12.09 2.84 6.82
C GLY A 135 -13.01 3.64 7.76
N LEU A 136 -13.15 4.94 7.49
CA LEU A 136 -14.06 5.82 8.24
C LEU A 136 -15.54 5.45 8.06
N LEU A 137 -15.93 5.09 6.83
CA LEU A 137 -17.29 4.65 6.51
C LEU A 137 -17.60 3.27 7.12
N ALA A 138 -16.65 2.33 7.07
CA ALA A 138 -16.80 0.98 7.62
C ALA A 138 -16.97 0.98 9.14
N ASP A 139 -16.32 1.91 9.84
CA ASP A 139 -16.47 2.07 11.28
C ASP A 139 -17.84 2.66 11.69
N ARG A 140 -18.59 3.30 10.77
CA ARG A 140 -19.91 3.89 11.05
C ARG A 140 -21.09 3.09 10.50
N LEU A 141 -20.95 2.51 9.31
CA LEU A 141 -22.04 1.83 8.59
C LEU A 141 -21.92 0.29 8.66
N GLY A 142 -20.82 -0.21 9.21
CA GLY A 142 -20.46 -1.63 9.16
C GLY A 142 -19.70 -1.99 7.89
N GLY A 143 -18.80 -2.97 8.00
CA GLY A 143 -17.88 -3.34 6.91
C GLY A 143 -18.59 -3.78 5.62
N LEU A 144 -19.60 -4.65 5.72
CA LEU A 144 -20.35 -5.15 4.56
C LEU A 144 -21.17 -4.04 3.87
N ASN A 145 -21.79 -3.15 4.65
CA ASN A 145 -22.62 -2.06 4.10
C ASN A 145 -21.77 -0.98 3.41
N THR A 146 -20.46 -0.95 3.70
CA THR A 146 -19.49 -0.05 3.05
C THR A 146 -18.85 -0.71 1.83
N LEU A 147 -18.58 -2.03 1.87
CA LEU A 147 -17.95 -2.78 0.78
C LEU A 147 -18.83 -2.87 -0.46
N VAL A 148 -20.11 -3.23 -0.31
CA VAL A 148 -21.02 -3.43 -1.45
C VAL A 148 -21.13 -2.20 -2.36
N PRO A 149 -21.43 -0.98 -1.87
CA PRO A 149 -21.53 0.19 -2.75
C PRO A 149 -20.18 0.62 -3.35
N ILE A 150 -19.07 0.45 -2.62
CA ILE A 150 -17.73 0.80 -3.13
C ILE A 150 -17.32 -0.15 -4.26
N SER A 151 -17.57 -1.45 -4.10
CA SER A 151 -17.28 -2.43 -5.15
C SER A 151 -18.15 -2.20 -6.38
N LEU A 152 -19.43 -1.85 -6.22
CA LEU A 152 -20.30 -1.52 -7.36
C LEU A 152 -19.82 -0.26 -8.10
N LEU A 153 -19.47 0.80 -7.36
CA LEU A 153 -18.96 2.03 -7.97
C LEU A 153 -17.62 1.79 -8.69
N ALA A 154 -16.71 1.01 -8.10
CA ALA A 154 -15.44 0.64 -8.73
C ALA A 154 -15.67 -0.14 -10.02
N SER A 155 -16.56 -1.14 -10.02
CA SER A 155 -16.92 -1.88 -11.23
C SER A 155 -17.51 -0.98 -12.30
N ILE A 156 -18.37 -0.02 -11.95
CA ILE A 156 -18.93 0.92 -12.93
C ILE A 156 -17.83 1.81 -13.55
N LEU A 157 -16.89 2.29 -12.73
CA LEU A 157 -15.78 3.12 -13.19
C LEU A 157 -14.77 2.36 -14.06
N GLU A 158 -14.61 1.04 -13.86
CA GLU A 158 -13.74 0.21 -14.70
C GLU A 158 -14.33 -0.05 -16.10
N PHE A 159 -15.64 0.11 -16.27
CA PHE A 159 -16.33 -0.05 -17.55
C PHE A 159 -16.40 1.25 -18.38
N VAL A 160 -15.94 2.39 -17.86
CA VAL A 160 -15.92 3.71 -18.53
C VAL A 160 -14.49 4.05 -18.96
#